data_AF-A0A6P2RZJ4-F1
#
_entry.id   AF-A0A6P2RZJ4-F1
#
_cell.length_a   1.000
_cell.length_b   1.000
_cell.length_c   1.000
_cell.angle_alpha   90.00
_cell.angle_beta   90.00
_cell.angle_gamma   90.00
#
_symmetry.space_group_name_H-M   'P 1'
#
loop_
_entity.id
_entity.type
_entity.pdbx_description
1 polymer ?
#
loop_
_entity_poly.entity_id
_entity_poly.type
_entity_poly.pdbx_seq_one_letter_code
_entity_poly.pdbx_strand_id
1 'polypeptide(L)'
;MKQVNPTARIRLLTPAEHASDTQQPDDATLTIGNDEELPPLAAQIAQAARIDLQFPSFTDGRAYSQAYLLRKRYGFAGDLRATGDVLVDQVLLMERTGFSSAVLGDGTDITAARRQLDRFPGFYQRDARTAMPQHDAVTPAGK
;
A
#
# COMPACT_ATOMS: atom_id res chain seq x y z
N MET A 1 6.46 18.32 -8.21
CA MET A 1 5.12 17.73 -7.97
C MET A 1 5.06 16.38 -8.68
N LYS A 2 5.20 15.26 -7.95
CA LYS A 2 5.12 13.91 -8.55
C LYS A 2 3.64 13.55 -8.74
N GLN A 3 3.24 13.32 -9.98
CA GLN A 3 1.90 12.89 -10.35
C GLN A 3 1.59 11.56 -9.65
N VAL A 4 0.53 11.55 -8.84
CA VAL A 4 -0.05 10.32 -8.31
C VAL A 4 -1.00 9.78 -9.36
N ASN A 5 -0.62 8.69 -10.06
CA ASN A 5 -1.49 8.01 -11.00
C ASN A 5 -2.59 7.26 -10.21
N PRO A 6 -3.87 7.68 -10.28
CA PRO A 6 -4.94 7.05 -9.51
C PRO A 6 -5.32 5.64 -10.00
N THR A 7 -4.72 5.16 -11.10
CA THR A 7 -5.03 3.88 -11.77
C THR A 7 -3.83 2.92 -11.80
N ALA A 8 -2.76 3.20 -11.05
CA ALA A 8 -1.60 2.31 -11.03
C ALA A 8 -1.93 1.02 -10.26
N ARG A 9 -2.04 -0.11 -10.96
CA ARG A 9 -2.14 -1.44 -10.35
C ARG A 9 -0.96 -1.66 -9.41
N ILE A 10 -1.20 -2.42 -8.35
CA ILE A 10 -0.14 -2.79 -7.41
C ILE A 10 1.02 -3.50 -8.15
N ARG A 11 2.26 -3.14 -7.80
CA ARG A 11 3.46 -3.77 -8.35
C ARG A 11 3.75 -5.06 -7.61
N LEU A 12 3.98 -6.14 -8.36
CA LEU A 12 4.41 -7.42 -7.81
C LEU A 12 5.93 -7.52 -7.90
N LEU A 13 6.57 -7.93 -6.81
CA LEU A 13 8.01 -8.10 -6.68
C LEU A 13 8.30 -9.52 -6.20
N THR A 14 9.42 -10.07 -6.67
CA THR A 14 10.02 -11.27 -6.10
C THR A 14 10.86 -10.93 -4.86
N PRO A 15 11.17 -11.91 -3.99
CA PRO A 15 12.07 -11.70 -2.86
C PRO A 15 13.48 -11.24 -3.30
N ALA A 16 13.96 -11.71 -4.45
CA ALA A 16 15.24 -11.28 -5.03
C ALA A 16 15.23 -9.81 -5.48
N GLU A 17 14.15 -9.35 -6.12
CA GLU A 17 13.98 -7.93 -6.48
C GLU A 17 13.88 -7.06 -5.23
N HIS A 18 13.12 -7.50 -4.22
CA HIS A 18 13.04 -6.80 -2.95
C HIS A 18 14.40 -6.68 -2.25
N ALA A 19 15.15 -7.77 -2.16
CA ALA A 19 16.50 -7.78 -1.58
C ALA A 19 17.44 -6.82 -2.31
N SER A 20 17.35 -6.75 -3.64
CA SER A 20 18.13 -5.81 -4.45
C SER A 20 17.76 -4.35 -4.16
N ASP A 21 16.47 -4.06 -4.00
CA ASP A 21 15.91 -2.74 -3.68
C ASP A 21 16.14 -2.33 -2.21
N THR A 22 16.48 -3.28 -1.34
CA THR A 22 16.91 -3.01 0.05
C THR A 22 18.42 -2.72 0.10
N GLN A 23 19.20 -3.34 -0.78
CA GLN A 23 20.64 -3.17 -0.87
C GLN A 23 21.04 -1.87 -1.58
N GLN A 24 20.13 -1.30 -2.38
CA GLN A 24 20.22 0.06 -2.88
C GLN A 24 19.65 0.99 -1.80
N PRO A 25 20.47 1.76 -1.06
CA PRO A 25 19.98 2.63 -0.01
C PRO A 25 19.24 3.81 -0.66
N ASP A 26 17.95 3.64 -0.93
CA ASP A 26 17.05 4.77 -1.01
C ASP A 26 16.96 5.30 0.42
N ASP A 27 17.53 6.49 0.67
CA ASP A 27 17.85 7.09 1.98
C ASP A 27 16.65 7.27 2.93
N ALA A 28 15.44 6.85 2.52
CA ALA A 28 14.20 7.05 3.22
C ALA A 28 13.28 5.81 3.20
N THR A 29 13.82 4.62 3.48
CA THR A 29 13.00 3.42 3.73
C THR A 29 12.67 3.27 5.21
N LEU A 30 11.40 3.09 5.53
CA LEU A 30 10.92 2.78 6.88
C LEU A 30 10.25 1.40 6.89
N THR A 31 10.72 0.50 7.75
CA THR A 31 10.03 -0.79 7.99
C THR A 31 9.17 -0.65 9.23
N ILE A 32 7.92 -1.12 9.15
CA ILE A 32 6.96 -1.09 10.25
C ILE A 32 6.43 -2.51 10.47
N GLY A 33 6.61 -3.02 11.68
CA GLY A 33 6.05 -4.28 12.14
C GLY A 33 4.52 -4.21 12.28
N ASN A 34 3.86 -5.35 12.16
CA ASN A 34 2.40 -5.50 12.30
C ASN A 34 1.86 -5.03 13.68
N ASP A 35 2.71 -5.04 14.71
CA ASP A 35 2.37 -4.65 16.09
C ASP A 35 2.88 -3.24 16.46
N GLU A 36 3.54 -2.54 15.53
CA GLU A 36 4.02 -1.18 15.79
C GLU A 36 2.93 -0.13 15.62
N GLU A 37 2.95 0.84 16.53
CA GLU A 37 2.03 1.97 16.51
C GLU A 37 2.53 3.06 15.54
N LEU A 38 1.63 3.59 14.71
CA LEU A 38 1.97 4.65 13.75
C LEU A 38 2.21 6.04 14.37
N PRO A 39 1.52 6.48 15.45
CA PRO A 39 1.74 7.80 16.05
C PRO A 39 3.20 8.13 16.40
N PRO A 40 3.99 7.26 17.06
CA PRO A 40 5.39 7.56 17.36
C PRO A 40 6.27 7.64 16.10
N LEU A 41 5.84 7.03 14.99
CA LEU A 41 6.59 6.99 13.73
C LEU A 41 6.25 8.15 12.78
N ALA A 42 5.35 9.07 13.17
CA ALA A 42 4.81 10.12 12.29
C ALA A 42 5.90 10.95 11.56
N ALA A 43 6.97 11.32 12.25
CA ALA A 43 8.06 12.10 11.67
C ALA A 43 8.88 11.31 10.64
N GLN A 44 9.03 10.00 10.84
CA GLN A 44 9.72 9.10 9.91
C GLN A 44 8.83 8.82 8.69
N ILE A 45 7.53 8.57 8.92
CA ILE A 45 6.52 8.40 7.87
C ILE A 45 6.49 9.59 6.92
N ALA A 46 6.61 10.82 7.43
CA ALA A 46 6.61 12.04 6.63
C ALA A 46 7.85 12.19 5.73
N GLN A 47 8.97 11.59 6.12
CA GLN A 47 10.24 11.65 5.38
C GLN A 47 10.43 10.42 4.48
N ALA A 48 9.74 9.32 4.76
CA ALA A 48 9.86 8.07 4.04
C ALA A 48 9.49 8.22 2.56
N ALA A 49 10.34 7.71 1.68
CA ALA A 49 10.03 7.48 0.27
C ALA A 49 9.31 6.14 0.08
N ARG A 50 9.65 5.15 0.91
CA ARG A 50 9.09 3.80 0.93
C ARG A 50 8.79 3.37 2.37
N ILE A 51 7.62 2.77 2.59
CA ILE A 51 7.25 2.11 3.84
C ILE A 51 6.97 0.65 3.57
N ASP A 52 7.71 -0.23 4.25
CA ASP A 52 7.53 -1.67 4.19
C ASP A 52 6.71 -2.12 5.40
N LEU A 53 5.51 -2.64 5.16
CA LEU A 53 4.65 -3.23 6.19
C LEU A 53 4.82 -4.74 6.19
N GLN A 54 5.15 -5.28 7.36
CA GLN A 54 5.43 -6.70 7.53
C GLN A 54 4.15 -7.51 7.78
N PHE A 55 4.00 -8.60 7.03
CA PHE A 55 2.99 -9.63 7.21
C PHE A 55 3.67 -10.89 7.76
N PRO A 56 3.68 -11.11 9.10
CA PRO A 56 4.32 -12.29 9.68
C PRO A 56 3.59 -13.59 9.37
N SER A 57 2.29 -13.52 9.07
CA SER A 57 1.43 -14.65 8.67
C SER A 57 0.36 -14.14 7.72
N PHE A 58 -0.03 -14.94 6.73
CA PHE A 58 -1.10 -14.63 5.78
C PHE A 58 -2.45 -14.29 6.45
N THR A 59 -2.67 -14.73 7.70
CA THR A 59 -3.90 -14.44 8.46
C THR A 59 -3.87 -13.10 9.21
N ASP A 60 -2.74 -12.40 9.23
CA ASP A 60 -2.61 -11.15 9.98
C ASP A 60 -3.20 -9.96 9.22
N GLY A 61 -4.30 -9.42 9.76
CA GLY A 61 -5.00 -8.29 9.17
C GLY A 61 -4.46 -6.90 9.54
N ARG A 62 -3.52 -6.78 10.49
CA ARG A 62 -3.17 -5.47 11.09
C ARG A 62 -2.48 -4.54 10.11
N ALA A 63 -1.62 -5.09 9.26
CA ALA A 63 -0.94 -4.32 8.21
C ALA A 63 -1.93 -3.69 7.20
N TYR A 64 -3.12 -4.26 6.97
CA TYR A 64 -4.16 -3.61 6.16
C TYR A 64 -4.70 -2.34 6.82
N SER A 65 -4.94 -2.40 8.14
CA SER A 65 -5.40 -1.25 8.92
C SER A 65 -4.32 -0.17 8.98
N GLN A 66 -3.05 -0.56 9.19
CA GLN A 66 -1.92 0.36 9.14
C GLN A 66 -1.81 1.03 7.76
N ALA A 67 -1.93 0.27 6.66
CA ALA A 67 -1.91 0.81 5.30
C ALA A 67 -2.99 1.85 5.04
N TYR A 68 -4.23 1.54 5.47
CA TYR A 68 -5.35 2.47 5.35
C TYR A 68 -5.09 3.77 6.11
N LEU A 69 -4.57 3.69 7.34
CA LEU A 69 -4.24 4.85 8.16
C LEU A 69 -3.08 5.66 7.54
N LEU A 70 -2.04 5.02 7.03
CA LEU A 70 -0.93 5.68 6.35
C LEU A 70 -1.43 6.54 5.18
N ARG A 71 -2.36 6.01 4.37
CA ARG A 71 -2.96 6.77 3.26
C ARG A 71 -3.92 7.86 3.74
N LYS A 72 -4.87 7.53 4.62
CA LYS A 72 -5.97 8.44 4.97
C LYS A 72 -5.63 9.46 6.04
N ARG A 73 -4.86 9.08 7.06
CA ARG A 73 -4.52 9.92 8.21
C ARG A 73 -3.19 10.62 8.06
N TYR A 74 -2.17 9.89 7.60
CA TYR A 74 -0.81 10.44 7.44
C TYR A 74 -0.55 11.01 6.04
N GLY A 75 -1.47 10.81 5.10
CA GLY A 75 -1.34 11.33 3.74
C GLY A 75 -0.15 10.75 2.97
N PHE A 76 0.35 9.58 3.38
CA PHE A 76 1.54 8.99 2.78
C PHE A 76 1.30 8.72 1.28
N ALA A 77 2.11 9.34 0.44
CA ALA A 77 2.01 9.25 -1.02
C ALA A 77 3.14 8.40 -1.65
N GLY A 78 4.09 7.92 -0.84
CA GLY A 78 5.20 7.09 -1.28
C GLY A 78 4.82 5.65 -1.62
N ASP A 79 5.85 4.82 -1.83
CA ASP A 79 5.68 3.38 -2.06
C ASP A 79 5.31 2.70 -0.74
N LEU A 80 4.11 2.13 -0.67
CA LEU A 80 3.68 1.32 0.45
C LEU A 80 3.76 -0.15 0.05
N ARG A 81 4.71 -0.87 0.62
CA ARG A 81 5.06 -2.23 0.22
C ARG A 81 4.60 -3.24 1.26
N ALA A 82 3.97 -4.32 0.80
CA ALA A 82 3.73 -5.51 1.63
C ALA A 82 4.93 -6.46 1.54
N THR A 83 5.47 -6.88 2.67
CA THR A 83 6.57 -7.85 2.77
C THR A 83 6.21 -8.99 3.73
N GLY A 84 6.87 -10.15 3.60
CA GLY A 84 6.59 -11.34 4.42
C GLY A 84 5.69 -12.35 3.70
N ASP A 85 4.71 -12.90 4.42
CA ASP A 85 3.86 -13.99 3.94
C ASP A 85 2.68 -13.47 3.09
N VAL A 86 3.01 -12.93 1.91
CA VAL A 86 2.05 -12.33 0.98
C VAL A 86 1.64 -13.30 -0.11
N LEU A 87 0.34 -13.55 -0.22
CA LEU A 87 -0.26 -14.45 -1.20
C LEU A 87 -0.90 -13.68 -2.38
N VAL A 88 -0.95 -14.30 -3.55
CA VAL A 88 -1.55 -13.72 -4.78
C VAL A 88 -2.99 -13.26 -4.55
N ASP A 89 -3.81 -14.08 -3.89
CA ASP A 89 -5.22 -13.78 -3.63
C ASP A 89 -5.43 -12.55 -2.75
N GLN A 90 -4.43 -12.17 -1.96
CA GLN A 90 -4.48 -11.00 -1.08
C GLN A 90 -4.14 -9.70 -1.80
N VAL A 91 -3.41 -9.78 -2.92
CA VAL A 91 -2.91 -8.61 -3.63
C VAL A 91 -4.02 -7.66 -4.07
N LEU A 92 -5.19 -8.21 -4.46
CA LEU A 92 -6.34 -7.41 -4.82
C LEU A 92 -6.85 -6.60 -3.61
N LEU A 93 -6.97 -7.24 -2.44
CA LEU A 93 -7.33 -6.53 -1.21
C LEU A 93 -6.29 -5.48 -0.83
N MET A 94 -5.00 -5.78 -0.98
CA MET A 94 -3.90 -4.86 -0.71
C MET A 94 -3.96 -3.61 -1.61
N GLU A 95 -4.24 -3.78 -2.91
CA GLU A 95 -4.46 -2.65 -3.81
C GLU A 95 -5.58 -1.74 -3.30
N ARG A 96 -6.69 -2.33 -2.84
CA ARG A 96 -7.85 -1.60 -2.32
C ARG A 96 -7.57 -0.86 -1.03
N THR A 97 -6.73 -1.39 -0.13
CA THR A 97 -6.38 -0.74 1.14
C THR A 97 -5.26 0.28 1.00
N GLY A 98 -4.60 0.34 -0.15
CA GLY A 98 -3.68 1.42 -0.51
C GLY A 98 -2.21 1.01 -0.69
N PHE A 99 -1.88 -0.28 -0.69
CA PHE A 99 -0.54 -0.77 -0.99
C PHE A 99 -0.15 -0.49 -2.44
N SER A 100 1.06 0.00 -2.68
CA SER A 100 1.63 0.28 -4.01
C SER A 100 2.45 -0.88 -4.56
N SER A 101 3.05 -1.69 -3.70
CA SER A 101 3.85 -2.86 -4.08
C SER A 101 3.64 -4.03 -3.11
N ALA A 102 3.89 -5.24 -3.57
CA ALA A 102 3.80 -6.47 -2.78
C ALA A 102 4.92 -7.43 -3.18
N VAL A 103 5.65 -7.93 -2.20
CA VAL A 103 6.69 -8.95 -2.37
C VAL A 103 6.04 -10.31 -2.15
N LEU A 104 5.91 -11.10 -3.21
CA LEU A 104 5.29 -12.43 -3.11
C LEU A 104 6.31 -13.46 -2.60
N GLY A 105 5.82 -14.49 -1.92
CA GLY A 105 6.67 -15.56 -1.40
C GLY A 105 7.43 -16.32 -2.48
N ASP A 106 8.58 -16.89 -2.11
CA ASP A 106 9.43 -17.69 -2.99
C ASP A 106 8.63 -18.82 -3.68
N GLY A 107 8.85 -18.98 -4.99
CA GLY A 107 8.14 -19.96 -5.81
C GLY A 107 6.80 -19.49 -6.39
N THR A 108 6.36 -18.27 -6.07
CA THR A 108 5.17 -17.69 -6.71
C THR A 108 5.47 -17.24 -8.13
N ASP A 109 4.69 -17.73 -9.10
CA ASP A 109 4.75 -17.24 -10.48
C ASP A 109 4.11 -15.85 -10.58
N ILE A 110 4.96 -14.82 -10.58
CA ILE A 110 4.57 -13.41 -10.71
C ILE A 110 3.77 -13.15 -11.99
N THR A 111 4.08 -13.87 -13.08
CA THR A 111 3.35 -13.72 -14.36
C THR A 111 1.94 -14.27 -14.23
N ALA A 112 1.77 -15.43 -13.59
CA ALA A 112 0.46 -15.99 -13.28
C ALA A 112 -0.33 -15.07 -12.33
N ALA A 113 0.32 -14.54 -11.29
CA ALA A 113 -0.28 -13.59 -10.36
C ALA A 113 -0.76 -12.31 -11.06
N ARG A 114 0.04 -11.75 -11.97
CA ARG A 114 -0.35 -10.59 -12.80
C ARG A 114 -1.60 -10.91 -13.64
N ARG A 115 -1.62 -12.05 -14.32
CA ARG A 115 -2.78 -12.49 -15.12
C ARG A 115 -4.04 -12.64 -14.26
N GLN A 116 -3.91 -13.16 -13.04
CA GLN A 116 -5.03 -13.27 -12.10
C GLN A 116 -5.54 -11.88 -11.69
N LEU A 117 -4.66 -10.91 -11.44
CA LEU A 117 -5.07 -9.53 -11.19
C LEU A 117 -5.81 -8.95 -12.39
N ASP A 118 -5.29 -9.08 -13.60
CA ASP A 118 -5.93 -8.56 -14.82
C ASP A 118 -7.32 -9.17 -15.09
N ARG A 119 -7.57 -10.40 -14.59
CA ARG A 119 -8.89 -11.06 -14.64
C ARG A 119 -9.96 -10.32 -13.83
N PHE A 120 -9.58 -9.58 -12.79
CA PHE A 120 -10.46 -8.83 -11.91
C PHE A 120 -10.17 -7.33 -12.01
N PRO A 121 -10.65 -6.64 -13.07
CA PRO A 121 -10.28 -5.26 -13.38
C PRO A 121 -10.98 -4.20 -12.52
N GLY A 122 -11.94 -4.55 -11.66
CA GLY A 122 -12.72 -3.54 -10.96
C GLY A 122 -13.30 -3.99 -9.62
N PHE A 123 -13.33 -3.04 -8.69
CA PHE A 123 -14.07 -3.15 -7.44
C PHE A 123 -15.43 -2.48 -7.60
N TYR A 124 -16.49 -3.13 -7.12
CA TYR A 124 -17.83 -2.56 -7.07
C TYR A 124 -17.97 -1.39 -6.07
N GLN A 125 -16.98 -1.20 -5.17
CA GLN A 125 -16.98 -0.15 -4.14
C GLN A 125 -15.63 0.57 -4.06
N ARG A 126 -15.69 1.85 -3.65
CA ARG A 126 -14.56 2.79 -3.49
C ARG A 126 -13.31 2.12 -2.89
N ASP A 127 -12.18 2.35 -3.53
CA ASP A 127 -10.86 2.03 -3.01
C ASP A 127 -10.31 3.14 -2.08
N ALA A 128 -9.32 2.80 -1.25
CA ALA A 128 -8.73 3.75 -0.30
C ALA A 128 -7.90 4.86 -0.97
N ARG A 129 -7.51 4.71 -2.24
CA ARG A 129 -6.74 5.70 -3.00
C ARG A 129 -7.62 6.75 -3.66
N THR A 130 -8.90 6.46 -3.86
CA THR A 130 -9.89 7.47 -4.24
C THR A 130 -9.94 8.56 -3.15
N ALA A 131 -9.60 9.79 -3.54
CA ALA A 131 -9.68 10.97 -2.68
C ALA A 131 -11.09 11.09 -2.10
N MET A 132 -11.19 11.55 -0.85
CA MET A 132 -12.49 11.94 -0.30
C MET A 132 -13.08 13.00 -1.23
N PRO A 133 -14.37 12.94 -1.61
CA PRO A 133 -15.03 14.13 -2.09
C PRO A 133 -14.84 15.16 -0.99
N GLN A 134 -14.23 16.31 -1.31
CA GLN A 134 -14.40 17.47 -0.47
C GLN A 134 -15.90 17.75 -0.51
N HIS A 135 -16.62 17.42 0.57
CA HIS A 135 -17.90 18.06 0.81
C HIS A 135 -17.55 19.53 1.04
N ASP A 136 -17.51 20.28 -0.04
CA ASP A 136 -17.70 21.71 -0.01
C ASP A 136 -19.16 21.88 0.48
N ALA A 137 -19.31 21.93 1.80
CA ALA A 137 -20.54 22.32 2.43
C ALA A 137 -20.72 23.81 2.15
N VAL A 138 -21.05 24.14 0.90
CA VAL A 138 -21.59 25.44 0.55
C VAL A 138 -22.97 25.46 1.21
N THR A 139 -23.04 26.13 2.36
CA THR A 139 -24.30 26.60 2.90
C THR A 139 -24.83 27.67 1.94
N PRO A 140 -26.00 27.50 1.31
CA PRO A 140 -26.72 28.67 0.84
C PRO A 140 -27.54 29.20 2.01
N ALA A 141 -27.08 30.32 2.56
CA ALA A 141 -27.89 31.21 3.38
C ALA A 141 -28.85 32.02 2.49
N GLY A 142 -30.10 32.17 2.95
CA GLY A 142 -31.09 33.15 2.43
C GLY A 142 -32.05 32.56 1.38
N LYS A 143 -33.37 32.77 1.44
CA LYS A 143 -34.21 33.74 2.15
C LYS A 143 -35.46 33.07 2.70
#